data_AF-A0A367IYC7-F1
#
_entry.id   AF-A0A367IYC7-F1
#
_cell.length_a   1.000
_cell.length_b   1.000
_cell.length_c   1.000
_cell.angle_alpha   90.00
_cell.angle_beta   90.00
_cell.angle_gamma   90.00
#
_symmetry.space_group_name_H-M   'P 1'
#
loop_
_entity.id
_entity.type
_entity.pdbx_description
1 polymer ?
#
loop_
_entity_poly.entity_id
_entity_poly.type
_entity_poly.pdbx_seq_one_letter_code
_entity_poly.pdbx_strand_id
1 'polypeptide(L)'
;QSMKRFHVYDIAATSLFVATKVEECTRRMKDIVTACAQKAQKNDKLSLEEDSKDFVRWKETLLHYEVILLETLCFDLTVQQAHTSLCQIEAQLQISSSAIRKAWMLLYQCLGSPLCVLYKPNLVAAAALLLASHFTTSEKLNENWYESLQDVDASEMHELASEMLEYYMEHYLVKSSHHPSSQTSSPYPHHSYRH
;
A
#
# COMPACT_ATOMS: atom_id res chain seq x y z
N GLN A 1 -23.13 4.19 8.75
CA GLN A 1 -23.89 5.14 7.90
C GLN A 1 -22.98 6.02 7.01
N SER A 2 -21.72 6.29 7.38
CA SER A 2 -20.79 7.10 6.57
C SER A 2 -20.51 6.56 5.15
N MET A 3 -20.24 5.26 5.00
CA MET A 3 -19.94 4.62 3.69
C MET A 3 -21.12 4.62 2.69
N LYS A 4 -22.33 4.96 3.14
CA LYS A 4 -23.49 5.18 2.25
C LYS A 4 -23.57 6.63 1.77
N ARG A 5 -23.01 7.57 2.53
CA ARG A 5 -22.96 8.99 2.22
C ARG A 5 -21.75 9.34 1.34
N PHE A 6 -20.61 8.69 1.59
CA PHE A 6 -19.39 8.84 0.82
C PHE A 6 -19.08 7.52 0.11
N HIS A 7 -19.26 7.49 -1.22
CA HIS A 7 -19.07 6.27 -1.99
C HIS A 7 -17.57 5.92 -2.05
N VAL A 8 -17.22 4.65 -1.81
CA VAL A 8 -15.82 4.22 -1.70
C VAL A 8 -15.01 4.53 -2.95
N TYR A 9 -15.57 4.35 -4.15
CA TYR A 9 -14.87 4.70 -5.39
C TYR A 9 -14.60 6.20 -5.52
N ASP A 10 -15.52 7.06 -5.07
CA ASP A 10 -15.36 8.51 -5.20
C ASP A 10 -14.25 8.99 -4.25
N ILE A 11 -14.27 8.51 -3.00
CA ILE A 11 -13.23 8.83 -2.02
C ILE A 11 -11.89 8.23 -2.44
N ALA A 12 -11.84 6.98 -2.89
CA ALA A 12 -10.59 6.36 -3.34
C ALA A 12 -9.98 7.09 -4.55
N ALA A 13 -10.80 7.47 -5.53
CA ALA A 13 -10.35 8.25 -6.68
C ALA A 13 -9.84 9.64 -6.26
N THR A 14 -10.53 10.29 -5.32
CA THR A 14 -10.15 11.59 -4.77
C THR A 14 -8.85 11.50 -3.97
N SER A 15 -8.71 10.50 -3.09
CA SER A 15 -7.49 10.26 -2.32
C SER A 15 -6.29 10.02 -3.23
N LEU A 16 -6.46 9.24 -4.31
CA LEU A 16 -5.41 9.04 -5.30
C LEU A 16 -5.05 10.36 -6.00
N PHE A 17 -6.04 11.15 -6.42
CA PHE A 17 -5.81 12.46 -7.04
C PHE A 17 -5.04 13.41 -6.12
N VAL A 18 -5.43 13.52 -4.85
CA VAL A 18 -4.73 14.33 -3.85
C VAL A 18 -3.31 13.81 -3.62
N ALA A 19 -3.13 12.50 -3.44
CA ALA A 19 -1.81 11.90 -3.24
C ALA A 19 -0.84 12.20 -4.39
N THR A 20 -1.28 12.15 -5.66
CA THR A 20 -0.41 12.50 -6.79
C THR A 20 0.09 13.96 -6.77
N LYS A 21 -0.66 14.87 -6.14
CA LYS A 21 -0.24 16.27 -5.98
C LYS A 21 0.74 16.43 -4.83
N VAL A 22 0.49 15.75 -3.71
CA VAL A 22 1.33 15.80 -2.50
C VAL A 22 2.72 15.22 -2.76
N GLU A 23 2.79 14.09 -3.46
CA GLU A 23 4.03 13.35 -3.74
C GLU A 23 4.79 13.90 -4.97
N GLU A 24 4.43 15.09 -5.46
CA GLU A 24 4.98 15.73 -6.67
C GLU A 24 4.92 14.87 -7.96
N CYS A 25 4.22 13.73 -7.93
CA CYS A 25 4.04 12.82 -9.05
C CYS A 25 2.75 13.13 -9.81
N THR A 26 2.50 14.41 -10.07
CA THR A 26 1.23 14.89 -10.63
C THR A 26 0.85 14.14 -11.92
N ARG A 27 -0.43 13.85 -12.06
CA ARG A 27 -1.02 13.23 -13.26
C ARG A 27 -2.11 14.14 -13.80
N ARG A 28 -2.34 14.10 -15.12
CA ARG A 28 -3.43 14.88 -15.70
C ARG A 28 -4.75 14.35 -15.16
N MET A 29 -5.68 15.26 -14.87
CA MET A 29 -7.04 14.93 -14.45
C MET A 29 -7.67 13.89 -15.38
N LYS A 30 -7.44 14.02 -16.71
CA LYS A 30 -7.97 13.08 -17.69
C LYS A 30 -7.52 11.64 -17.47
N ASP A 31 -6.25 11.46 -17.17
CA ASP A 31 -5.67 10.12 -16.99
C ASP A 31 -6.23 9.47 -15.71
N ILE A 32 -6.36 10.24 -14.62
CA ILE A 32 -6.95 9.76 -13.36
C ILE A 32 -8.43 9.41 -13.55
N VAL A 33 -9.23 10.33 -14.09
CA VAL A 33 -10.67 10.13 -14.32
C VAL A 33 -10.90 8.90 -15.19
N THR A 34 -10.13 8.75 -16.27
CA THR A 34 -10.25 7.61 -17.18
C THR A 34 -9.93 6.30 -16.46
N ALA A 35 -8.81 6.23 -15.70
CA ALA A 35 -8.43 5.03 -14.96
C ALA A 35 -9.47 4.66 -13.89
N CYS A 36 -9.99 5.63 -13.14
CA CYS A 36 -11.02 5.42 -12.15
C CYS A 36 -12.34 4.93 -12.79
N ALA A 37 -12.74 5.52 -13.91
CA ALA A 37 -13.94 5.11 -14.63
C ALA A 37 -13.81 3.70 -15.23
N GLN A 38 -12.66 3.36 -15.83
CA GLN A 38 -12.35 2.01 -16.30
C GLN A 38 -12.52 0.99 -15.18
N LYS A 39 -11.96 1.28 -14.00
CA LYS A 39 -12.05 0.39 -12.84
C LYS A 39 -13.46 0.27 -12.28
N ALA A 40 -14.18 1.38 -12.15
CA ALA A 40 -15.55 1.41 -11.65
C ALA A 40 -16.53 0.66 -12.57
N GLN A 41 -16.33 0.76 -13.89
CA GLN A 41 -17.16 0.10 -14.91
C GLN A 41 -16.67 -1.31 -15.28
N LYS A 42 -15.53 -1.76 -14.75
CA LYS A 42 -14.87 -3.01 -15.13
C LYS A 42 -14.65 -3.11 -16.65
N ASN A 43 -14.25 -2.00 -17.26
CA ASN A 43 -14.03 -1.88 -18.70
C ASN A 43 -12.71 -1.16 -18.96
N ASP A 44 -11.62 -1.91 -19.09
CA ASP A 44 -10.28 -1.38 -19.30
C ASP A 44 -10.09 -0.67 -20.66
N LYS A 45 -11.03 -0.84 -21.60
CA LYS A 45 -11.02 -0.19 -22.91
C LYS A 45 -11.79 1.13 -22.94
N LEU A 46 -12.40 1.53 -21.82
CA LEU A 46 -13.14 2.79 -21.74
C LEU A 46 -12.18 3.96 -21.99
N SER A 47 -12.59 4.85 -22.91
CA SER A 47 -11.96 6.15 -23.13
C SER A 47 -13.02 7.21 -22.92
N LEU A 48 -12.70 8.24 -22.14
CA LEU A 48 -13.59 9.37 -21.88
C LEU A 48 -13.05 10.62 -22.58
N GLU A 49 -13.90 11.22 -23.42
CA GLU A 49 -13.62 12.55 -23.97
C GLU A 49 -13.88 13.62 -22.90
N GLU A 50 -13.07 14.69 -22.90
CA GLU A 50 -13.09 15.70 -21.83
C GLU A 50 -14.39 16.53 -21.80
N ASP A 51 -15.11 16.59 -22.92
CA ASP A 51 -16.41 17.25 -23.06
C ASP A 51 -17.59 16.30 -22.81
N SER A 52 -17.33 15.00 -22.60
CA SER A 52 -18.39 14.04 -22.30
C SER A 52 -19.03 14.30 -20.94
N LYS A 53 -20.35 14.07 -20.84
CA LYS A 53 -21.10 14.24 -19.58
C LYS A 53 -20.51 13.42 -18.44
N ASP A 54 -20.05 12.21 -18.73
CA ASP A 54 -19.46 11.31 -17.74
C ASP A 54 -18.14 11.85 -17.23
N PHE A 55 -17.29 12.38 -18.11
CA PHE A 55 -16.03 13.02 -17.71
C PHE A 55 -16.26 14.22 -16.81
N VAL A 56 -17.15 15.13 -17.22
CA VAL A 56 -17.48 16.33 -16.45
C VAL A 56 -17.99 15.95 -15.07
N ARG A 57 -18.88 14.95 -14.97
CA ARG A 57 -19.37 14.44 -13.70
C ARG A 57 -18.24 13.92 -12.81
N TRP A 58 -17.34 13.07 -13.34
CA TRP A 58 -16.22 12.55 -12.55
C TRP A 58 -15.28 13.66 -12.06
N LYS A 59 -14.98 14.63 -12.94
CA LYS A 59 -14.16 15.79 -12.60
C LYS A 59 -14.79 16.61 -11.48
N GLU A 60 -16.08 16.92 -11.58
CA GLU A 60 -16.81 17.66 -10.54
C GLU A 60 -16.84 16.90 -9.22
N THR A 61 -17.06 15.59 -9.25
CA THR A 61 -16.99 14.71 -8.07
C THR A 61 -15.61 14.78 -7.41
N LEU A 62 -14.52 14.64 -8.17
CA LEU A 62 -13.15 14.71 -7.63
C LEU A 62 -12.87 16.07 -6.99
N LEU A 63 -13.24 17.16 -7.65
CA LEU A 63 -13.02 18.51 -7.13
C LEU A 63 -13.86 18.78 -5.88
N HIS A 64 -15.10 18.29 -5.83
CA HIS A 64 -15.97 18.43 -4.67
C HIS A 64 -15.40 17.68 -3.45
N TYR A 65 -15.06 16.41 -3.62
CA TYR A 65 -14.54 15.60 -2.52
C TYR A 65 -13.10 15.96 -2.15
N GLU A 66 -12.31 16.55 -3.04
CA GLU A 66 -10.98 17.06 -2.70
C GLU A 66 -11.06 18.03 -1.52
N VAL A 67 -11.98 19.02 -1.59
CA VAL A 67 -12.14 20.00 -0.50
C VAL A 67 -12.51 19.31 0.81
N ILE A 68 -13.48 18.40 0.76
CA ILE A 68 -13.93 17.65 1.94
C ILE A 68 -12.80 16.79 2.51
N LEU A 69 -12.02 16.13 1.66
CA LEU A 69 -10.90 15.29 2.07
C LEU A 69 -9.81 16.11 2.76
N LEU A 70 -9.42 17.24 2.17
CA LEU A 70 -8.40 18.12 2.72
C LEU A 70 -8.83 18.70 4.08
N GLU A 71 -10.08 19.15 4.20
CA GLU A 71 -10.64 19.62 5.47
C GLU A 71 -10.71 18.50 6.52
N THR A 72 -11.11 17.29 6.13
CA THR A 72 -11.20 16.14 7.02
C THR A 72 -9.83 15.72 7.57
N LEU A 73 -8.78 15.84 6.74
CA LEU A 73 -7.40 15.57 7.13
C LEU A 73 -6.76 16.75 7.87
N CYS A 74 -7.49 17.85 8.12
CA CYS A 74 -6.95 19.09 8.68
C CYS A 74 -5.74 19.62 7.88
N PHE A 75 -5.72 19.37 6.56
CA PHE A 75 -4.59 19.64 5.67
C PHE A 75 -3.27 18.97 6.09
N ASP A 76 -3.31 17.98 6.99
CA ASP A 76 -2.17 17.13 7.29
C ASP A 76 -2.08 16.00 6.27
N LEU A 77 -1.23 16.22 5.28
CA LEU A 77 -0.98 15.27 4.19
C LEU A 77 0.36 14.55 4.38
N THR A 78 1.02 14.73 5.53
CA THR A 78 2.31 14.12 5.80
C THR A 78 2.10 12.68 6.24
N VAL A 79 2.35 11.74 5.34
CA VAL A 79 2.25 10.31 5.65
C VAL A 79 3.63 9.72 5.83
N GLN A 80 3.95 9.30 7.05
CA GLN A 80 5.14 8.50 7.30
C GLN A 80 4.89 7.06 6.85
N GLN A 81 5.78 6.51 6.02
CA GLN A 81 5.63 5.17 5.45
C GLN A 81 6.49 4.14 6.18
N ALA A 82 5.91 2.98 6.49
CA ALA A 82 6.65 1.86 7.08
C ALA A 82 7.81 1.39 6.18
N HIS A 83 7.69 1.55 4.86
CA HIS A 83 8.78 1.26 3.92
C HIS A 83 10.01 2.16 4.14
N THR A 84 9.79 3.46 4.42
CA THR A 84 10.88 4.38 4.76
C THR A 84 11.54 3.97 6.07
N SER A 85 10.76 3.63 7.09
CA SER A 85 11.28 3.11 8.36
C SER A 85 12.06 1.81 8.17
N LEU A 86 11.61 0.91 7.28
CA LEU A 86 12.32 -0.33 6.97
C LEU A 86 13.70 -0.06 6.37
N CYS A 87 13.83 0.91 5.46
CA CYS A 87 15.12 1.31 4.91
C CYS A 87 16.04 1.95 5.97
N GLN A 88 15.48 2.69 6.93
CA GLN A 88 16.26 3.22 8.06
C GLN A 88 16.79 2.10 8.96
N ILE A 89 15.96 1.09 9.24
CA ILE A 89 16.35 -0.10 9.99
C ILE A 89 17.43 -0.90 9.23
N GLU A 90 17.28 -1.08 7.92
CA GLU A 90 18.31 -1.70 7.05
C GLU A 90 19.66 -0.99 7.20
N ALA A 91 19.67 0.35 7.10
CA ALA A 91 20.88 1.14 7.21
C ALA A 91 21.49 1.09 8.63
N GLN A 92 20.66 1.10 9.68
CA GLN A 92 21.12 1.03 11.06
C GLN A 92 21.74 -0.32 11.41
N LEU A 93 21.13 -1.41 10.95
CA LEU A 93 21.47 -2.77 11.36
C LEU A 93 22.32 -3.53 10.33
N GLN A 94 22.58 -2.93 9.16
CA GLN A 94 23.35 -3.52 8.06
C GLN A 94 22.81 -4.90 7.65
N ILE A 95 21.48 -4.97 7.50
CA ILE A 95 20.75 -6.20 7.19
C ILE A 95 20.92 -6.55 5.72
N SER A 96 20.88 -7.84 5.40
CA SER A 96 20.91 -8.29 4.00
C SER A 96 19.72 -7.75 3.20
N SER A 97 19.94 -7.49 1.92
CA SER A 97 18.86 -7.14 1.00
C SER A 97 17.83 -8.27 0.80
N SER A 98 18.14 -9.51 1.20
CA SER A 98 17.22 -10.65 1.10
C SER A 98 16.12 -10.60 2.16
N ALA A 99 16.47 -10.29 3.41
CA ALA A 99 15.51 -10.12 4.49
C ALA A 99 14.63 -8.87 4.27
N ILE A 100 15.26 -7.76 3.87
CA ILE A 100 14.55 -6.49 3.58
C ILE A 100 13.55 -6.65 2.45
N ARG A 101 13.90 -7.34 1.36
CA ARG A 101 12.96 -7.58 0.26
C ARG A 101 11.72 -8.37 0.70
N LYS A 102 11.88 -9.34 1.60
CA LYS A 102 10.74 -10.11 2.13
C LYS A 102 9.88 -9.26 3.07
N ALA A 103 10.51 -8.48 3.95
CA ALA A 103 9.82 -7.54 4.82
C ALA A 103 9.02 -6.51 4.01
N TRP A 104 9.62 -5.97 2.94
CA TRP A 104 8.97 -5.07 1.99
C TRP A 104 7.74 -5.73 1.35
N MET A 105 7.87 -6.97 0.89
CA MET A 105 6.73 -7.71 0.34
C MET A 105 5.63 -7.90 1.39
N LEU A 106 5.96 -8.22 2.64
CA LEU A 106 4.97 -8.35 3.71
C LEU A 106 4.23 -7.04 3.98
N LEU A 107 4.94 -5.90 4.01
CA LEU A 107 4.31 -4.59 4.13
C LEU A 107 3.30 -4.34 3.01
N TYR A 108 3.65 -4.66 1.76
CA TYR A 108 2.74 -4.55 0.62
C TYR A 108 1.51 -5.45 0.77
N GLN A 109 1.69 -6.70 1.18
CA GLN A 109 0.57 -7.62 1.37
C GLN A 109 -0.37 -7.16 2.50
N CYS A 110 0.14 -6.46 3.50
CA CYS A 110 -0.67 -5.98 4.62
C CYS A 110 -1.30 -4.60 4.40
N LEU A 111 -1.15 -3.98 3.22
CA LEU A 111 -1.76 -2.68 2.90
C LEU A 111 -3.30 -2.67 2.97
N GLY A 112 -3.94 -3.85 2.88
CA GLY A 112 -5.38 -3.98 3.05
C GLY A 112 -5.86 -3.98 4.51
N SER A 113 -4.93 -4.04 5.47
CA SER A 113 -5.20 -3.85 6.90
C SER A 113 -4.96 -2.38 7.30
N PRO A 114 -5.71 -1.80 8.25
CA PRO A 114 -5.57 -0.40 8.66
C PRO A 114 -4.31 -0.10 9.50
N LEU A 115 -3.20 -0.80 9.24
CA LEU A 115 -1.97 -0.70 10.05
C LEU A 115 -1.42 0.72 10.13
N CYS A 116 -1.51 1.50 9.04
CA CYS A 116 -1.04 2.88 8.98
C CYS A 116 -1.86 3.86 9.84
N VAL A 117 -3.06 3.46 10.30
CA VAL A 117 -3.91 4.25 11.19
C VAL A 117 -3.73 3.80 12.64
N LEU A 118 -3.42 2.52 12.85
CA LEU A 118 -3.36 1.91 14.19
C LEU A 118 -1.97 1.96 14.82
N TYR A 119 -0.89 1.91 14.01
CA TYR A 119 0.47 1.70 14.51
C TYR A 119 1.46 2.70 13.92
N LYS A 120 2.51 3.01 14.70
CA LYS A 120 3.64 3.82 14.22
C LYS A 120 4.39 3.08 13.10
N PRO A 121 4.86 3.79 12.05
CA PRO A 121 5.59 3.18 10.93
C PRO A 121 6.81 2.36 11.32
N ASN A 122 7.58 2.79 12.34
CA ASN A 122 8.73 2.05 12.84
C ASN A 122 8.34 0.69 13.42
N LEU A 123 7.25 0.63 14.18
CA LEU A 123 6.74 -0.60 14.76
C LEU A 123 6.26 -1.56 13.66
N VAL A 124 5.52 -1.05 12.67
CA VAL A 124 5.07 -1.84 11.51
C VAL A 124 6.24 -2.40 10.71
N ALA A 125 7.27 -1.59 10.46
CA ALA A 125 8.47 -2.00 9.76
C ALA A 125 9.26 -3.07 10.55
N ALA A 126 9.40 -2.89 11.86
CA ALA A 126 10.08 -3.84 12.73
C ALA A 126 9.33 -5.18 12.79
N ALA A 127 8.00 -5.16 12.93
CA ALA A 127 7.17 -6.36 12.90
C ALA A 127 7.27 -7.12 11.57
N ALA A 128 7.24 -6.40 10.44
CA ALA A 128 7.42 -6.99 9.11
C ALA A 128 8.80 -7.65 8.95
N LEU A 129 9.85 -7.00 9.45
CA LEU A 129 11.22 -7.51 9.43
C LEU A 129 11.37 -8.74 10.34
N LEU A 130 10.76 -8.73 11.52
CA LEU A 130 10.73 -9.86 12.44
C LEU A 130 10.15 -11.10 11.73
N LEU A 131 8.97 -10.97 11.13
CA LEU A 131 8.35 -12.06 10.35
C LEU A 131 9.23 -12.53 9.19
N ALA A 132 9.78 -11.59 8.42
CA ALA A 132 10.65 -11.91 7.29
C ALA A 132 11.90 -12.69 7.71
N SER A 133 12.46 -12.38 8.89
CA SER A 133 13.58 -13.11 9.47
C SER A 133 13.20 -14.55 9.86
N HIS A 134 11.99 -14.77 10.38
CA HIS A 134 11.49 -16.11 10.71
C HIS A 134 11.20 -16.97 9.47
N PHE A 135 10.84 -16.36 8.34
CA PHE A 135 10.66 -17.08 7.08
C PHE A 135 11.97 -17.43 6.36
N THR A 136 13.10 -16.92 6.85
CA THR A 136 14.40 -17.12 6.21
C THR A 136 15.30 -17.99 7.10
N THR A 137 15.60 -19.21 6.66
CA THR A 137 16.52 -20.11 7.41
C THR A 137 17.98 -19.64 7.39
N SER A 138 18.36 -18.79 6.42
CA SER A 138 19.76 -18.46 6.13
C SER A 138 20.31 -17.26 6.90
N GLU A 139 19.46 -16.40 7.46
CA GLU A 139 19.88 -15.08 7.97
C GLU A 139 19.15 -14.78 9.27
N LYS A 140 19.80 -15.12 10.39
CA LYS A 140 19.30 -14.77 11.71
C LYS A 140 19.85 -13.40 12.08
N LEU A 141 18.94 -12.47 12.38
CA LEU A 141 19.29 -11.22 13.03
C LEU A 141 19.79 -11.52 14.46
N ASN A 142 20.59 -10.61 15.01
CA ASN A 142 21.04 -10.71 16.41
C ASN A 142 19.84 -10.82 17.35
N GLU A 143 20.00 -11.54 18.46
CA GLU A 143 19.00 -11.52 19.52
C GLU A 143 18.79 -10.07 19.97
N ASN A 144 17.53 -9.67 20.09
CA ASN A 144 17.11 -8.33 20.53
C ASN A 144 17.60 -7.14 19.67
N TRP A 145 17.84 -7.34 18.37
CA TRP A 145 18.19 -6.25 17.43
C TRP A 145 17.27 -5.01 17.52
N TYR A 146 16.00 -5.24 17.87
CA TYR A 146 14.96 -4.23 18.03
C TYR A 146 15.16 -3.30 19.24
N GLU A 147 15.95 -3.69 20.25
CA GLU A 147 16.24 -2.82 21.42
C GLU A 147 17.00 -1.54 21.03
N SER A 148 17.72 -1.58 19.91
CA SER A 148 18.42 -0.41 19.36
C SER A 148 17.50 0.53 18.57
N LEU A 149 16.26 0.14 18.30
CA LEU A 149 15.31 0.94 17.54
C LEU A 149 14.55 1.90 18.46
N GLN A 150 14.37 3.13 17.99
CA GLN A 150 13.57 4.11 18.68
C GLN A 150 12.07 3.83 18.49
N ASP A 151 11.28 4.03 19.55
CA ASP A 151 9.82 3.92 19.54
C ASP A 151 9.30 2.52 19.13
N VAL A 152 10.02 1.46 19.48
CA VAL A 152 9.62 0.07 19.26
C VAL A 152 9.61 -0.67 20.59
N ASP A 153 8.41 -1.03 21.08
CA ASP A 153 8.26 -1.96 22.19
C ASP A 153 8.26 -3.40 21.69
N ALA A 154 8.95 -4.29 22.40
CA ALA A 154 9.10 -5.69 21.99
C ALA A 154 7.76 -6.44 22.02
N SER A 155 6.94 -6.25 23.05
CA SER A 155 5.63 -6.93 23.16
C SER A 155 4.72 -6.49 22.03
N GLU A 156 4.61 -5.17 21.81
CA GLU A 156 3.81 -4.62 20.72
C GLU A 156 4.28 -5.11 19.34
N MET A 157 5.60 -5.20 19.12
CA MET A 157 6.16 -5.69 17.87
C MET A 157 5.79 -7.17 17.63
N HIS A 158 5.87 -8.01 18.66
CA HIS A 158 5.53 -9.43 18.57
C HIS A 158 4.02 -9.65 18.36
N GLU A 159 3.18 -8.86 19.02
CA GLU A 159 1.72 -8.87 18.85
C GLU A 159 1.34 -8.45 17.42
N LEU A 160 1.89 -7.33 16.94
CA LEU A 160 1.64 -6.84 15.58
C LEU A 160 2.16 -7.82 14.52
N ALA A 161 3.33 -8.43 14.72
CA ALA A 161 3.83 -9.47 13.83
C ALA A 161 2.86 -10.67 13.76
N SER A 162 2.24 -11.03 14.88
CA SER A 162 1.23 -12.10 14.90
C SER A 162 -0.04 -11.70 14.12
N GLU A 163 -0.53 -10.47 14.29
CA GLU A 163 -1.68 -9.94 13.52
C GLU A 163 -1.39 -9.88 12.02
N MET A 164 -0.21 -9.37 11.63
CA MET A 164 0.23 -9.33 10.24
C MET A 164 0.31 -10.72 9.61
N LEU A 165 0.78 -11.71 10.38
CA LEU A 165 0.86 -13.10 9.93
C LEU A 165 -0.54 -13.69 9.73
N GLU A 166 -1.46 -13.48 10.67
CA GLU A 166 -2.84 -13.94 10.57
C GLU A 166 -3.52 -13.35 9.32
N TYR A 167 -3.41 -12.03 9.14
CA TYR A 167 -3.93 -11.34 7.96
C TYR A 167 -3.36 -11.94 6.65
N TYR A 168 -2.04 -12.14 6.60
CA TYR A 168 -1.37 -12.72 5.45
C TYR A 168 -1.88 -14.14 5.14
N MET A 169 -2.03 -14.99 6.17
CA MET A 169 -2.51 -16.36 6.00
C MET A 169 -3.93 -16.40 5.44
N GLU A 170 -4.85 -15.59 5.99
CA GLU A 170 -6.24 -15.51 5.54
C GLU A 170 -6.37 -15.00 4.10
N HIS A 171 -5.58 -14.00 3.72
CA HIS A 171 -5.77 -13.30 2.45
C HIS A 171 -4.97 -13.89 1.29
N TYR A 172 -3.83 -14.53 1.56
CA TYR A 172 -2.89 -14.96 0.53
C TYR A 172 -2.63 -16.47 0.51
N LEU A 173 -2.71 -17.16 1.64
CA LEU A 173 -2.52 -18.62 1.66
C LEU A 173 -3.84 -19.39 1.49
N VAL A 174 -4.91 -18.99 2.18
CA VAL A 174 -6.22 -19.66 2.09
C VAL A 174 -6.90 -19.45 0.73
N LYS A 175 -6.68 -18.30 0.07
CA LYS A 175 -7.19 -18.08 -1.31
C LYS A 175 -6.40 -18.84 -2.37
N SER A 176 -5.14 -19.22 -2.10
CA SER A 176 -4.33 -20.00 -3.03
C SER A 176 -4.77 -21.46 -3.15
N SER A 177 -5.52 -22.00 -2.19
CA SER A 177 -6.02 -23.39 -2.21
C SER A 177 -7.37 -23.58 -2.90
N HIS A 178 -7.98 -22.52 -3.44
CA HIS A 178 -9.27 -22.56 -4.14
C HIS A 178 -9.26 -22.02 -5.58
N HIS A 179 -8.10 -21.73 -6.17
CA HIS A 179 -7.99 -21.42 -7.60
C HIS A 179 -7.53 -22.64 -8.41
N PRO A 180 -8.30 -23.12 -9.41
CA PRO A 180 -7.70 -23.89 -10.49
C PRO A 180 -6.76 -22.96 -11.26
N SER A 181 -5.57 -23.46 -11.54
CA SER A 181 -4.49 -22.80 -12.29
C SER A 181 -5.02 -21.98 -13.47
N SER A 182 -5.07 -20.66 -13.30
CA SER A 182 -5.21 -19.70 -14.39
C SER A 182 -3.87 -19.02 -14.55
N GLN A 183 -3.28 -19.17 -15.73
CA GLN A 183 -2.00 -18.59 -16.11
C GLN A 183 -2.04 -17.08 -15.88
N THR A 184 -1.27 -16.60 -14.91
CA THR A 184 -1.00 -15.17 -14.74
C THR A 184 0.06 -14.77 -15.77
N SER A 185 -0.38 -14.22 -16.89
CA SER A 185 0.49 -13.43 -17.76
C SER A 185 0.87 -12.15 -17.03
N SER A 186 2.16 -12.01 -16.73
CA SER A 186 2.75 -10.78 -16.18
C SER A 186 2.46 -9.59 -17.11
N PRO A 187 2.01 -8.43 -16.59
CA PRO A 187 1.77 -7.23 -17.40
C PRO A 187 3.06 -6.51 -17.84
N TYR A 188 4.24 -7.03 -17.49
CA TYR A 188 5.52 -6.46 -17.91
C TYR A 188 6.06 -7.16 -19.15
N PRO A 189 6.40 -6.43 -20.23
CA PRO A 189 7.11 -7.03 -21.35
C PRO A 189 8.48 -7.53 -20.87
N HIS A 190 8.78 -8.80 -21.12
CA HIS A 190 10.11 -9.35 -20.91
C HIS A 190 11.11 -8.63 -21.84
N HIS A 191 11.88 -7.69 -21.29
CA HIS A 191 13.09 -7.21 -21.95
C HIS A 191 14.14 -8.33 -21.91
N SER A 192 14.27 -9.06 -23.01
CA SER A 192 15.40 -9.95 -23.26
C SER A 192 16.63 -9.11 -23.58
N TYR A 193 17.53 -8.98 -22.61
CA TYR A 193 18.90 -8.54 -22.87
C TYR A 193 19.59 -9.62 -23.72
N ARG A 194 19.89 -9.29 -24.98
CA ARG A 194 20.85 -10.05 -25.80
C ARG A 194 22.25 -9.53 -25.54
N HIS A 195 23.14 -10.43 -25.13
CA HIS A 195 24.57 -10.32 -25.37
C HIS A 195 24.87 -10.54 -26.86
#